data_AF-A0A1Q3E1P6-F1
#
_entry.id   AF-A0A1Q3E1P6-F1
#
_cell.length_a   1.000
_cell.length_b   1.000
_cell.length_c   1.000
_cell.angle_alpha   90.00
_cell.angle_beta   90.00
_cell.angle_gamma   90.00
#
_symmetry.space_group_name_H-M   'P 1'
#
loop_
_entity.id
_entity.type
_entity.pdbx_description
1 polymer ?
#
loop_
_entity_poly.entity_id
_entity_poly.type
_entity_poly.pdbx_seq_one_letter_code
_entity_poly.pdbx_strand_id
1 'polypeptide(L)'
;MLVETHGSTVHPREQDEPSEQWLRTLRDMNTEDARAELLKFVGVGRKVADCVLLMSLGKTDVVPVDTHVHQIAIKYYGMKASPKGKMNMTPKLYEELSTKFVQVWGGYAGWAHSVLFTSDLKSFSLHGLPPPMSPLSNPTKNRKKRSREMTDLNLHAVKVRRNASRKEPVNDTGTGSCS
;
A
#
# COMPACT_ATOMS: atom_id res chain seq x y z
N MET A 1 8.11 -39.88 -47.11
CA MET A 1 8.95 -40.14 -45.92
C MET A 1 9.06 -38.85 -45.13
N LEU A 2 8.20 -38.65 -44.14
CA LEU A 2 8.36 -37.61 -43.14
C LEU A 2 8.19 -38.35 -41.82
N VAL A 3 9.32 -38.56 -41.16
CA VAL A 3 9.47 -39.47 -40.02
C VAL A 3 8.73 -38.87 -38.83
N GLU A 4 7.76 -39.62 -38.31
CA GLU A 4 7.17 -39.41 -37.00
C GLU A 4 8.25 -39.67 -35.93
N THR A 5 8.81 -38.62 -35.34
CA THR A 5 9.65 -38.76 -34.14
C THR A 5 8.78 -38.66 -32.90
N HIS A 6 8.36 -39.84 -32.43
CA HIS A 6 7.83 -40.04 -31.08
C HIS A 6 8.85 -39.59 -30.03
N GLY A 7 8.38 -38.85 -29.03
CA GLY A 7 9.22 -38.48 -27.89
C GLY A 7 8.68 -37.38 -26.99
N SER A 8 7.36 -37.19 -26.88
CA SER A 8 6.83 -36.53 -25.69
C SER A 8 7.02 -37.50 -24.53
N THR A 9 8.23 -37.50 -23.95
CA THR A 9 8.45 -37.98 -22.61
C THR A 9 7.49 -37.20 -21.73
N VAL A 10 6.38 -37.84 -21.38
CA VAL A 10 5.52 -37.42 -20.28
C VAL A 10 6.44 -37.45 -19.07
N HIS A 11 7.04 -36.29 -18.75
CA HIS A 11 7.62 -36.10 -17.43
C HIS A 11 6.49 -36.42 -16.45
N PRO A 12 6.68 -37.37 -15.51
CA PRO A 12 5.72 -37.55 -14.44
C PRO A 12 5.49 -36.18 -13.83
N ARG A 13 4.22 -35.75 -13.75
CA ARG A 13 3.83 -34.49 -13.09
C ARG A 13 4.65 -34.40 -11.80
N GLU A 14 5.46 -33.36 -11.68
CA GLU A 14 6.19 -33.07 -10.45
C GLU A 14 5.23 -33.27 -9.28
N GLN A 15 5.62 -34.12 -8.33
CA GLN A 15 4.80 -34.37 -7.16
C GLN A 15 4.65 -33.02 -6.46
N ASP A 16 3.42 -32.50 -6.40
CA ASP A 16 3.13 -31.22 -5.73
C ASP A 16 3.77 -31.26 -4.34
N GLU A 17 4.47 -30.20 -3.95
CA GLU A 17 5.05 -30.10 -2.61
C GLU A 17 3.92 -30.17 -1.55
N PRO A 18 4.18 -30.66 -0.31
CA PRO A 18 3.12 -30.77 0.72
C PRO A 18 2.37 -29.45 0.98
N SER A 19 3.05 -28.31 0.83
CA SER A 19 2.47 -26.97 0.95
C SER A 19 1.49 -26.66 -0.18
N GLU A 20 1.79 -27.08 -1.41
CA GLU A 20 0.91 -26.90 -2.57
C GLU A 20 -0.32 -27.78 -2.47
N GLN A 21 -0.14 -29.03 -2.03
CA GLN A 21 -1.24 -29.95 -1.75
C GLN A 21 -2.21 -29.35 -0.72
N TRP A 22 -1.68 -28.83 0.39
CA TRP A 22 -2.47 -28.12 1.39
C TRP A 22 -3.19 -26.90 0.80
N LEU A 23 -2.51 -26.06 0.03
CA LEU A 23 -3.11 -24.86 -0.57
C LEU A 23 -4.26 -25.21 -1.53
N ARG A 24 -4.14 -26.32 -2.28
CA ARG A 24 -5.22 -26.82 -3.16
C ARG A 24 -6.48 -27.17 -2.37
N THR A 25 -6.35 -27.72 -1.15
CA THR A 25 -7.53 -28.04 -0.32
C THR A 25 -8.36 -26.80 0.04
N LEU A 26 -7.74 -25.62 0.15
CA LEU A 26 -8.46 -24.38 0.45
C LEU A 26 -9.42 -23.95 -0.67
N ARG A 27 -9.24 -24.44 -1.91
CA ARG A 27 -10.16 -24.17 -3.01
C ARG A 27 -11.52 -24.83 -2.80
N ASP A 28 -11.52 -26.02 -2.20
CA ASP A 28 -12.74 -26.81 -1.99
C ASP A 28 -13.47 -26.42 -0.70
N MET A 29 -12.78 -25.76 0.23
CA MET A 29 -13.38 -25.21 1.45
C MET A 29 -14.35 -24.06 1.15
N ASN A 30 -15.28 -23.80 2.06
CA ASN A 30 -16.06 -22.57 2.00
C ASN A 30 -15.16 -21.35 2.24
N THR A 31 -15.63 -20.18 1.81
CA THR A 31 -14.85 -18.94 1.83
C THR A 31 -14.37 -18.55 3.23
N GLU A 32 -15.21 -18.72 4.26
CA GLU A 32 -14.87 -18.30 5.62
C GLU A 32 -13.83 -19.21 6.27
N ASP A 33 -13.96 -20.53 6.07
CA ASP A 33 -12.98 -21.50 6.58
C ASP A 33 -11.62 -21.33 5.89
N ALA A 34 -11.62 -21.18 4.56
CA ALA A 34 -10.38 -20.90 3.82
C ALA A 34 -9.73 -19.58 4.28
N ARG A 35 -10.53 -18.55 4.56
CA ARG A 35 -10.04 -17.27 5.13
C ARG A 35 -9.43 -17.47 6.51
N ALA A 36 -10.08 -18.25 7.37
CA ALA A 36 -9.59 -18.54 8.71
C ALA A 36 -8.24 -19.27 8.69
N GLU A 37 -8.03 -20.21 7.77
CA GLU A 37 -6.73 -20.86 7.55
C GLU A 37 -5.66 -19.86 7.12
N LEU A 38 -5.96 -18.97 6.17
CA LEU A 38 -5.02 -17.95 5.69
C LEU A 38 -4.65 -16.92 6.77
N LEU A 39 -5.57 -16.58 7.68
CA LEU A 39 -5.33 -15.63 8.76
C LEU A 39 -4.40 -16.17 9.86
N LYS A 40 -4.08 -17.47 9.87
CA LYS A 40 -3.12 -18.05 10.81
C LYS A 40 -1.67 -17.64 10.51
N PHE A 41 -1.37 -17.18 9.29
CA PHE A 41 -0.02 -16.80 8.89
C PHE A 41 0.34 -15.39 9.39
N VAL A 42 1.53 -15.26 9.97
CA VAL A 42 2.06 -13.97 10.42
C VAL A 42 2.18 -13.02 9.24
N GLY A 43 1.61 -11.82 9.38
CA GLY A 43 1.60 -10.80 8.32
C GLY A 43 0.42 -10.90 7.35
N VAL A 44 -0.39 -11.97 7.43
CA VAL A 44 -1.62 -12.10 6.63
C VAL A 44 -2.81 -11.52 7.40
N GLY A 45 -3.18 -10.29 7.05
CA GLY A 45 -4.43 -9.66 7.51
C GLY A 45 -5.60 -9.94 6.56
N ARG A 46 -6.81 -9.52 6.96
CA ARG A 46 -8.06 -9.74 6.21
C ARG A 46 -7.95 -9.37 4.72
N LYS A 47 -7.46 -8.17 4.41
CA LYS A 47 -7.23 -7.73 3.02
C LYS A 47 -6.36 -8.70 2.22
N VAL A 48 -5.27 -9.21 2.83
CA VAL A 48 -4.32 -10.09 2.15
C VAL A 48 -4.93 -11.47 1.94
N ALA A 49 -5.60 -12.02 2.96
CA ALA A 49 -6.34 -13.27 2.84
C ALA A 49 -7.38 -13.19 1.69
N ASP A 50 -8.12 -12.08 1.61
CA ASP A 50 -9.14 -11.87 0.58
C ASP A 50 -8.55 -11.75 -0.82
N CYS A 51 -7.38 -11.12 -0.96
CA CYS A 51 -6.63 -11.10 -2.21
C CYS A 51 -6.29 -12.53 -2.68
N VAL A 52 -5.83 -13.40 -1.77
CA VAL A 52 -5.50 -14.80 -2.09
C VAL A 52 -6.76 -15.59 -2.44
N LEU A 53 -7.85 -15.40 -1.70
CA LEU A 53 -9.14 -16.05 -1.96
C LEU A 53 -9.66 -15.73 -3.36
N LEU A 54 -9.67 -14.44 -3.73
CA LEU A 54 -10.15 -13.98 -5.02
C LEU A 54 -9.24 -14.40 -6.18
N MET A 55 -7.93 -14.10 -6.10
CA MET A 55 -7.03 -14.22 -7.23
C MET A 55 -6.42 -15.61 -7.41
N SER A 56 -6.35 -16.42 -6.35
CA SER A 56 -5.67 -17.73 -6.38
C SER A 56 -6.60 -18.91 -6.06
N LEU A 57 -7.61 -18.71 -5.22
CA LEU A 57 -8.49 -19.79 -4.75
C LEU A 57 -9.89 -19.80 -5.40
N GLY A 58 -10.15 -18.89 -6.34
CA GLY A 58 -11.36 -18.89 -7.16
C GLY A 58 -12.63 -18.43 -6.44
N LYS A 59 -12.51 -17.71 -5.32
CA LYS A 59 -13.67 -17.16 -4.58
C LYS A 59 -14.07 -15.81 -5.19
N THR A 60 -14.85 -15.85 -6.28
CA THR A 60 -15.12 -14.70 -7.16
C THR A 60 -15.99 -13.59 -6.54
N ASP A 61 -16.70 -13.92 -5.47
CA ASP A 61 -17.57 -13.04 -4.70
C ASP A 61 -16.82 -12.27 -3.60
N VAL A 62 -15.59 -12.68 -3.26
CA VAL A 62 -14.76 -12.05 -2.23
C VAL A 62 -14.18 -10.74 -2.75
N VAL A 63 -14.37 -9.66 -1.98
CA VAL A 63 -13.85 -8.33 -2.30
C VAL A 63 -12.71 -7.96 -1.33
N PRO A 64 -11.46 -7.86 -1.80
CA PRO A 64 -10.35 -7.39 -0.98
C PRO A 64 -10.50 -5.89 -0.70
N VAL A 65 -10.98 -5.55 0.49
CA VAL A 65 -11.17 -4.16 0.89
C VAL A 65 -9.88 -3.58 1.48
N ASP A 66 -9.41 -2.46 0.96
CA ASP A 66 -8.36 -1.65 1.58
C ASP A 66 -8.80 -0.19 1.77
N THR A 67 -7.88 0.68 2.16
CA THR A 67 -8.16 2.11 2.36
C THR A 67 -8.62 2.83 1.09
N HIS A 68 -8.10 2.47 -0.08
CA HIS A 68 -8.52 3.03 -1.37
C HIS A 68 -9.90 2.52 -1.77
N VAL A 69 -10.14 1.22 -1.64
CA VAL A 69 -11.46 0.61 -1.92
C VAL A 69 -12.56 1.26 -1.08
N HIS A 70 -12.26 1.51 0.19
CA HIS A 70 -13.19 2.22 1.07
C HIS A 70 -13.45 3.67 0.63
N GLN A 71 -12.43 4.39 0.16
CA GLN A 71 -12.60 5.74 -0.41
C GLN A 71 -13.48 5.73 -1.66
N ILE A 72 -13.29 4.74 -2.54
CA ILE A 72 -14.12 4.50 -3.72
C ILE A 72 -15.57 4.24 -3.30
N ALA A 73 -15.78 3.42 -2.26
CA ALA A 73 -17.12 3.12 -1.74
C ALA A 73 -17.83 4.37 -1.22
N ILE A 74 -17.13 5.26 -0.51
CA ILE A 74 -17.69 6.55 -0.06
C ILE A 74 -18.04 7.43 -1.28
N LYS A 75 -17.13 7.52 -2.25
CA LYS A 75 -17.25 8.42 -3.41
C LYS A 75 -18.38 8.03 -4.36
N TYR A 76 -18.50 6.75 -4.69
CA TYR A 76 -19.40 6.28 -5.76
C TYR A 76 -20.62 5.49 -5.25
N TYR A 77 -20.58 4.95 -4.03
CA TYR A 77 -21.64 4.08 -3.50
C TYR A 77 -22.40 4.68 -2.31
N GLY A 78 -22.14 5.95 -1.99
CA GLY A 78 -22.87 6.69 -0.95
C GLY A 78 -22.64 6.17 0.47
N MET A 79 -21.53 5.49 0.71
CA MET A 79 -21.17 4.97 2.03
C MET A 79 -20.83 6.11 2.99
N LYS A 80 -21.25 5.97 4.25
CA LYS A 80 -21.04 7.04 5.25
C LYS A 80 -19.56 7.18 5.57
N ALA A 81 -19.02 8.38 5.33
CA ALA A 81 -17.71 8.75 5.82
C ALA A 81 -17.73 8.91 7.35
N SER A 82 -16.66 8.50 8.02
CA SER A 82 -16.51 8.76 9.46
C SER A 82 -16.41 10.27 9.70
N PRO A 83 -17.23 10.86 10.61
CA PRO A 83 -17.19 12.28 10.91
C PRO A 83 -15.86 12.73 11.56
N LYS A 84 -15.00 11.80 11.99
CA LYS A 84 -13.70 12.08 12.63
C LYS A 84 -12.50 12.02 11.67
N GLY A 85 -12.72 11.96 10.35
CA GLY A 85 -11.69 12.15 9.32
C GLY A 85 -10.69 11.02 9.11
N LYS A 86 -10.42 10.17 10.12
CA LYS A 86 -9.70 8.90 9.96
C LYS A 86 -10.62 7.74 10.30
N MET A 87 -10.81 6.83 9.34
CA MET A 87 -11.55 5.59 9.55
C MET A 87 -10.56 4.44 9.64
N ASN A 88 -10.62 3.72 10.76
CA ASN A 88 -9.88 2.48 10.94
C ASN A 88 -10.67 1.35 10.29
N MET A 89 -9.95 0.42 9.66
CA MET A 89 -10.53 -0.76 9.04
C MET A 89 -10.98 -1.74 10.13
N THR A 90 -12.23 -1.61 10.58
CA THR A 90 -12.85 -2.49 11.58
C THR A 90 -13.55 -3.68 10.91
N PRO A 91 -13.64 -4.84 11.56
CA PRO A 91 -14.31 -6.02 10.99
C PRO A 91 -15.73 -5.74 10.47
N LYS A 92 -16.50 -4.92 11.22
CA LYS A 92 -17.85 -4.48 10.84
C LYS A 92 -17.87 -3.66 9.55
N LEU A 93 -16.90 -2.75 9.38
CA LEU A 93 -16.80 -1.94 8.17
C LEU A 93 -16.51 -2.80 6.93
N TYR A 94 -15.64 -3.80 7.07
CA TYR A 94 -15.36 -4.76 6.01
C TYR A 94 -16.61 -5.53 5.59
N GLU A 95 -17.40 -6.02 6.55
CA GLU A 95 -18.65 -6.75 6.26
C GLU A 95 -19.65 -5.86 5.54
N GLU A 96 -19.82 -4.61 5.97
CA GLU A 96 -20.70 -3.64 5.31
C GLU A 96 -20.23 -3.35 3.87
N LEU A 97 -18.94 -3.11 3.66
CA LEU A 97 -18.34 -2.91 2.33
C LEU A 97 -18.54 -4.13 1.43
N SER A 98 -18.17 -5.31 1.91
CA SER A 98 -18.27 -6.55 1.15
C SER A 98 -19.71 -6.85 0.77
N THR A 99 -20.64 -6.73 1.73
CA THR A 99 -22.07 -6.93 1.50
C THR A 99 -22.60 -5.95 0.46
N LYS A 100 -22.22 -4.66 0.56
CA LYS A 100 -22.65 -3.65 -0.40
C LYS A 100 -22.17 -3.96 -1.82
N PHE A 101 -20.91 -4.37 -1.98
CA PHE A 101 -20.36 -4.71 -3.29
C PHE A 101 -20.98 -5.98 -3.87
N VAL A 102 -21.19 -7.02 -3.06
CA VAL A 102 -21.90 -8.24 -3.51
C VAL A 102 -23.35 -7.94 -3.88
N GLN A 103 -24.04 -7.05 -3.16
CA GLN A 103 -25.40 -6.63 -3.53
C GLN A 103 -25.45 -5.90 -4.88
N VAL A 104 -24.40 -5.16 -5.25
CA VAL A 104 -24.36 -4.42 -6.52
C VAL A 104 -23.87 -5.28 -7.68
N TRP A 105 -22.85 -6.12 -7.46
CA TRP A 105 -22.14 -6.84 -8.52
C TRP A 105 -22.40 -8.36 -8.55
N GLY A 106 -23.08 -8.91 -7.54
CA GLY A 106 -23.40 -10.32 -7.45
C GLY A 106 -22.17 -11.22 -7.24
N GLY A 107 -22.24 -12.46 -7.76
CA GLY A 107 -21.23 -13.49 -7.52
C GLY A 107 -19.84 -13.24 -8.13
N TYR A 108 -19.68 -12.16 -8.90
CA TYR A 108 -18.41 -11.73 -9.49
C TYR A 108 -17.92 -10.39 -8.90
N ALA A 109 -18.41 -10.03 -7.72
CA ALA A 109 -18.07 -8.76 -7.06
C ALA A 109 -16.56 -8.53 -6.91
N GLY A 110 -15.76 -9.58 -6.64
CA GLY A 110 -14.32 -9.45 -6.56
C GLY A 110 -13.66 -9.05 -7.88
N TRP A 111 -14.12 -9.61 -9.00
CA TRP A 111 -13.63 -9.27 -10.33
C TRP A 111 -14.06 -7.86 -10.75
N ALA A 112 -15.33 -7.50 -10.52
CA ALA A 112 -15.85 -6.16 -10.81
C ALA A 112 -15.08 -5.09 -10.01
N HIS A 113 -14.83 -5.37 -8.72
CA HIS A 113 -14.02 -4.52 -7.87
C HIS A 113 -12.61 -4.30 -8.43
N SER A 114 -11.98 -5.36 -8.96
CA SER A 114 -10.61 -5.29 -9.48
C SER A 114 -10.51 -4.30 -10.66
N VAL A 115 -11.51 -4.28 -11.55
CA VAL A 115 -11.61 -3.31 -12.64
C VAL A 115 -11.78 -1.89 -12.10
N LEU A 116 -12.69 -1.70 -11.14
CA LEU A 116 -12.94 -0.38 -10.54
C LEU A 116 -11.68 0.15 -9.84
N PHE A 117 -10.99 -0.69 -9.06
CA PHE A 117 -9.75 -0.35 -8.39
C PHE A 117 -8.68 0.09 -9.40
N THR A 118 -8.49 -0.67 -10.49
CA THR A 118 -7.54 -0.31 -11.54
C THR A 118 -7.87 1.04 -12.17
N SER A 119 -9.16 1.34 -12.39
CA SER A 119 -9.59 2.63 -12.99
C SER A 119 -9.30 3.84 -12.10
N ASP A 120 -9.27 3.68 -10.77
CA ASP A 120 -9.04 4.76 -9.81
C ASP A 120 -7.55 5.02 -9.53
N LEU A 121 -6.65 4.16 -10.03
CA LEU A 121 -5.21 4.40 -9.94
C LEU A 121 -4.85 5.67 -10.73
N LYS A 122 -3.99 6.53 -10.15
CA LYS A 122 -3.56 7.80 -10.75
C LYS A 122 -3.00 7.66 -12.18
N SER A 123 -2.36 6.54 -12.47
CA SER A 123 -1.80 6.23 -13.79
C SER A 123 -2.87 6.01 -14.86
N PHE A 124 -4.07 5.58 -14.46
CA PHE A 124 -5.20 5.32 -15.34
C PHE A 124 -6.30 6.38 -15.26
N SER A 125 -6.32 7.20 -14.20
CA SER A 125 -7.28 8.29 -14.05
C SER A 125 -7.19 9.37 -15.16
N LEU A 126 -6.10 9.38 -15.94
CA LEU A 126 -5.89 10.29 -17.07
C LEU A 126 -6.03 9.60 -18.44
N HIS A 127 -6.31 8.29 -18.48
CA HIS A 127 -6.36 7.54 -19.73
C HIS A 127 -7.59 7.96 -20.55
N GLY A 128 -7.36 8.66 -21.67
CA GLY A 128 -8.43 9.17 -22.54
C GLY A 128 -8.88 10.61 -22.25
N LEU A 129 -8.30 11.28 -21.23
CA LEU A 129 -8.43 12.72 -21.07
C LEU A 129 -7.30 13.42 -21.82
N PRO A 130 -7.55 14.58 -22.47
CA PRO A 130 -6.47 15.38 -23.02
C PRO A 130 -5.44 15.67 -21.92
N PRO A 131 -4.13 15.70 -22.25
CA PRO A 131 -3.12 16.07 -21.27
C PRO A 131 -3.55 17.38 -20.61
N PRO A 132 -3.40 17.53 -19.28
CA PRO A 132 -3.73 18.79 -18.64
C PRO A 132 -2.96 19.87 -19.39
N MET A 133 -3.70 20.78 -20.05
CA MET A 133 -3.12 21.90 -20.76
C MET A 133 -2.08 22.51 -19.83
N SER A 134 -0.82 22.50 -20.28
CA SER A 134 0.28 23.11 -19.56
C SER A 134 -0.20 24.48 -19.11
N PRO A 135 -0.17 24.82 -17.81
CA PRO A 135 -0.42 26.19 -17.41
C PRO A 135 0.60 27.02 -18.18
N LEU A 136 0.12 28.00 -18.94
CA LEU A 136 0.96 29.09 -19.43
C LEU A 136 1.87 29.49 -18.26
N SER A 137 3.18 29.48 -18.48
CA SER A 137 4.18 29.79 -17.50
C SER A 137 3.97 31.21 -16.97
N ASN A 138 3.19 31.35 -15.89
CA ASN A 138 3.20 32.55 -15.07
C ASN A 138 4.22 32.32 -13.95
N PRO A 139 5.33 33.09 -13.91
CA PRO A 139 6.33 32.93 -12.88
C PRO A 139 5.80 33.59 -11.62
N THR A 140 5.07 32.86 -10.77
CA THR A 140 4.88 33.23 -9.35
C THR A 140 4.07 32.19 -8.60
N LYS A 141 4.77 31.39 -7.78
CA LYS A 141 4.48 31.10 -6.35
C LYS A 141 5.25 29.88 -5.89
N ASN A 142 6.58 29.99 -5.91
CA ASN A 142 7.43 29.19 -5.04
C ASN A 142 7.44 29.85 -3.65
N ARG A 143 6.38 29.65 -2.86
CA ARG A 143 6.29 30.18 -1.49
C ARG A 143 5.54 29.19 -0.57
N LYS A 144 6.11 27.99 -0.38
CA LYS A 144 5.95 27.24 0.89
C LYS A 144 6.91 26.08 1.11
N LYS A 145 7.77 25.70 0.15
CA LYS A 145 8.80 24.67 0.37
C LYS A 145 10.16 25.21 0.85
N ARG A 146 10.41 26.52 0.74
CA ARG A 146 11.69 27.16 1.15
C ARG A 146 11.77 27.59 2.63
N SER A 147 10.75 27.30 3.44
CA SER A 147 10.70 27.71 4.86
C SER A 147 11.14 26.61 5.84
N ARG A 148 11.36 25.37 5.40
CA ARG A 148 11.78 24.26 6.29
C ARG A 148 13.25 23.87 6.14
N GLU A 149 13.87 24.03 4.96
CA GLU A 149 15.30 23.74 4.79
C GLU A 149 16.23 24.83 5.35
N MET A 150 15.79 26.09 5.41
CA MET A 150 16.63 27.19 5.91
C MET A 150 16.66 27.29 7.44
N THR A 151 15.77 26.58 8.14
CA THR A 151 15.75 26.50 9.61
C THR A 151 16.66 25.39 10.16
N ASP A 152 16.91 24.31 9.41
CA ASP A 152 17.76 23.21 9.87
C ASP A 152 19.26 23.51 9.73
N LEU A 153 19.67 24.21 8.66
CA LEU A 153 21.07 24.65 8.49
C LEU A 153 21.50 25.68 9.54
N ASN A 154 20.58 26.55 9.97
CA ASN A 154 20.89 27.56 10.99
C ASN A 154 20.90 26.98 12.42
N LEU A 155 20.11 25.93 12.69
CA LEU A 155 20.13 25.25 13.99
C LEU A 155 21.43 24.44 14.19
N HIS A 156 21.95 23.83 13.11
CA HIS A 156 23.22 23.11 13.14
C HIS A 156 24.42 24.06 13.30
N ALA A 157 24.43 25.20 12.59
CA ALA A 157 25.49 26.21 12.70
C ALA A 157 25.55 26.89 14.09
N VAL A 158 24.39 27.12 14.73
CA VAL A 158 24.32 27.69 16.09
C VAL A 158 24.74 26.68 17.17
N LYS A 159 24.49 25.39 16.98
CA LYS A 159 24.93 24.34 17.93
C LYS A 159 26.44 24.11 17.89
N VAL A 160 27.05 24.18 16.69
CA VAL A 160 28.51 24.05 16.51
C VAL A 160 29.25 25.25 17.12
N ARG A 161 28.73 26.47 17.00
CA ARG A 161 29.34 27.67 17.61
C ARG A 161 29.28 27.70 19.15
N ARG A 162 28.30 27.05 19.79
CA ARG A 162 28.20 27.02 21.27
C ARG A 162 29.12 25.98 21.92
N ASN A 163 29.49 24.90 21.23
CA ASN A 163 30.38 23.88 21.77
C ASN A 163 31.88 24.18 21.58
N ALA A 164 32.25 25.12 20.71
CA ALA A 164 33.64 25.56 20.50
C ALA A 164 34.14 26.60 21.51
N SER A 165 33.26 27.15 22.37
CA SER A 165 33.61 28.20 23.35
C SER A 165 33.87 27.66 24.77
N ARG A 166 34.00 26.35 24.96
CA ARG A 166 34.22 25.74 26.29
C ARG A 166 35.32 24.70 26.24
N LYS A 167 36.55 25.13 25.94
CA LYS A 167 37.83 24.50 26.31
C LYS A 167 38.95 25.32 25.65
N GLU A 168 39.66 26.12 26.43
CA GLU A 168 41.09 26.41 26.21
C GLU A 168 41.76 26.54 27.60
N PRO A 169 43.02 26.12 27.74
CA PRO A 169 43.68 25.80 29.00
C PRO A 169 44.28 27.04 29.71
N VAL A 170 44.38 26.93 31.04
CA VAL A 170 45.11 27.86 31.91
C VAL A 170 46.59 27.48 31.96
N ASN A 171 47.46 28.41 31.55
CA ASN A 171 48.88 28.58 31.90
C ASN A 171 49.34 29.87 31.18
N ASP A 172 50.26 30.72 31.64
CA ASP A 172 51.05 30.90 32.85
C ASP A 172 51.76 32.28 32.69
N THR A 173 52.33 32.80 33.77
CA THR A 173 53.39 33.84 33.84
C THR A 173 53.07 35.31 33.57
N GLY A 174 53.56 36.16 34.48
CA GLY A 174 53.57 37.62 34.34
C GLY A 174 54.30 38.32 35.48
N THR A 175 55.64 38.22 35.49
CA THR A 175 56.58 39.18 36.06
C THR A 175 56.17 40.62 35.67
N GLY A 176 55.97 41.60 36.56
CA GLY A 176 57.00 42.33 37.30
C GLY A 176 57.35 43.66 36.61
N SER A 177 57.05 44.82 37.22
CA SER A 177 57.96 45.99 37.37
C SER A 177 57.24 47.30 37.74
N CYS A 178 57.82 47.98 38.75
CA CYS A 178 57.90 49.43 39.03
C CYS A 178 56.67 50.35 38.94
N SER A 179 56.28 50.91 40.08
CA SER A 179 56.62 52.30 40.47
C SER A 179 56.55 52.45 41.98
#